data_AF-A0A7W0LPT9-F1
#
_entry.id   AF-A0A7W0LPT9-F1
#
_cell.length_a   1.000
_cell.length_b   1.000
_cell.length_c   1.000
_cell.angle_alpha   90.00
_cell.angle_beta   90.00
_cell.angle_gamma   90.00
#
_symmetry.space_group_name_H-M   'P 1'
#
loop_
_entity.id
_entity.type
_entity.pdbx_description
1 polymer ?
#
loop_
_entity_poly.entity_id
_entity_poly.type
_entity_poly.pdbx_seq_one_letter_code
_entity_poly.pdbx_strand_id
1 'polypeptide(L)'
;RVWERLRARPAYRVDLRNAGHNSFTNICDIRDAFTGAGLPPSIVAFVENAAEEGCAPELMPIEQAKFLTSFYTVNFLRSTIGRRPSARFLLSPLVARLFRLPVDVFEKPRGHGPKRSAARVKESEPAVG
;
A
#
# COMPACT_ATOMS: atom_id res chain seq x y z
N ARG A 1 9.93 -15.79 5.41
CA ARG A 1 8.59 -15.13 5.55
C ARG A 1 7.94 -14.96 4.17
N VAL A 2 6.60 -14.94 4.04
CA VAL A 2 5.88 -14.84 2.73
C VAL A 2 6.36 -13.65 1.89
N TRP A 3 6.57 -12.49 2.53
CA TRP A 3 7.10 -11.29 1.91
C TRP A 3 8.38 -11.55 1.10
N GLU A 4 9.35 -12.29 1.66
CA GLU A 4 10.65 -12.59 1.02
C GLU A 4 10.50 -13.38 -0.27
N ARG A 5 9.50 -14.28 -0.35
CA ARG A 5 9.27 -15.19 -1.48
C ARG A 5 8.53 -14.55 -2.66
N LEU A 6 7.94 -13.36 -2.48
CA LEU A 6 7.24 -12.66 -3.57
C LEU A 6 8.18 -12.33 -4.74
N ARG A 7 7.82 -12.82 -5.93
CA ARG A 7 8.52 -12.57 -7.22
C ARG A 7 8.04 -11.32 -7.95
N ALA A 8 6.84 -10.82 -7.65
CA ALA A 8 6.29 -9.61 -8.27
C ALA A 8 7.18 -8.39 -8.02
N ARG A 9 7.43 -7.57 -9.06
CA ARG A 9 8.23 -6.34 -8.96
C ARG A 9 7.63 -5.22 -9.81
N PRO A 10 7.56 -3.97 -9.30
CA PRO A 10 7.92 -3.55 -7.94
C PRO A 10 6.96 -4.14 -6.90
N ALA A 11 7.41 -4.29 -5.65
CA ALA A 11 6.55 -4.76 -4.57
C ALA A 11 6.68 -3.84 -3.37
N TYR A 12 5.54 -3.44 -2.81
CA TYR A 12 5.44 -2.63 -1.60
C TYR A 12 4.63 -3.38 -0.56
N ARG A 13 5.01 -3.22 0.70
CA ARG A 13 4.22 -3.61 1.86
C ARG A 13 4.09 -2.38 2.73
N VAL A 14 2.87 -2.09 3.15
CA VAL A 14 2.55 -0.98 4.02
C VAL A 14 1.74 -1.56 5.15
N ASP A 15 2.30 -1.49 6.36
CA ASP A 15 1.61 -1.90 7.57
C ASP A 15 1.08 -0.64 8.25
N LEU A 16 -0.24 -0.53 8.43
CA LEU A 16 -0.84 0.55 9.20
C LEU A 16 -0.73 0.20 10.69
N ARG A 17 -0.12 1.10 11.47
CA ARG A 17 0.11 0.86 12.90
C ARG A 17 -1.22 0.91 13.66
N ASN A 18 -1.50 -0.12 14.46
CA ASN A 18 -2.74 -0.27 15.22
C ASN A 18 -4.03 -0.23 14.36
N ALA A 19 -3.95 -0.54 13.06
CA ALA A 19 -5.17 -0.81 12.28
C ALA A 19 -5.62 -2.25 12.52
N GLY A 20 -6.93 -2.45 12.61
CA GLY A 20 -7.53 -3.78 12.73
C GLY A 20 -7.79 -4.41 11.35
N HIS A 21 -8.17 -5.69 11.34
CA HIS A 21 -8.41 -6.44 10.11
C HIS A 21 -9.51 -5.79 9.24
N ASN A 22 -10.56 -5.29 9.88
CA ASN A 22 -11.71 -4.74 9.16
C ASN A 22 -11.59 -3.24 8.89
N SER A 23 -10.48 -2.59 9.25
CA SER A 23 -10.22 -1.18 8.92
C SER A 23 -10.04 -0.94 7.41
N PHE A 24 -9.89 -2.01 6.61
CA PHE A 24 -9.76 -1.97 5.14
C PHE A 24 -11.08 -2.27 4.42
N THR A 25 -12.19 -2.27 5.15
CA THR A 25 -13.53 -2.58 4.64
C THR A 25 -14.48 -1.44 4.93
N ASN A 26 -15.74 -1.57 4.51
CA ASN A 26 -16.80 -0.61 4.81
C ASN A 26 -17.60 -0.98 6.08
N ILE A 27 -17.15 -1.94 6.91
CA ILE A 27 -17.97 -2.46 8.01
C ILE A 27 -18.38 -1.38 9.02
N CYS A 28 -17.51 -0.41 9.26
CA CYS A 28 -17.77 0.67 10.22
C CYS A 28 -18.89 1.59 9.73
N ASP A 29 -18.91 1.91 8.43
CA ASP A 29 -19.96 2.72 7.82
C ASP A 29 -21.29 1.95 7.77
N ILE A 30 -21.22 0.63 7.53
CA ILE A 30 -22.38 -0.26 7.54
C ILE A 30 -22.98 -0.34 8.94
N ARG A 31 -22.15 -0.48 9.99
CA ARG A 31 -22.59 -0.46 11.40
C ARG A 31 -23.36 0.82 11.71
N ASP A 32 -22.78 1.97 11.36
CA ASP A 32 -23.37 3.27 11.65
C ASP A 32 -24.70 3.45 10.91
N ALA A 33 -24.75 3.04 9.63
CA ALA A 33 -25.97 3.06 8.85
C ALA A 33 -27.06 2.13 9.43
N PHE A 34 -26.69 0.93 9.86
CA PHE A 34 -27.64 -0.05 10.42
C PHE A 34 -28.21 0.39 11.76
N THR A 35 -27.36 0.96 12.61
CA THR A 35 -27.75 1.54 13.90
C THR A 35 -28.67 2.75 13.68
N GLY A 36 -28.30 3.66 12.77
CA GLY A 36 -29.10 4.84 12.43
C GLY A 36 -30.44 4.49 11.77
N ALA A 37 -30.52 3.38 11.04
CA ALA A 37 -31.75 2.89 10.42
C ALA A 37 -32.68 2.14 11.38
N GLY A 38 -32.26 1.86 12.61
CA GLY A 38 -33.07 1.16 13.60
C GLY A 38 -33.36 -0.29 13.24
N LEU A 39 -32.41 -1.00 12.61
CA LEU A 39 -32.57 -2.40 12.25
C LEU A 39 -32.72 -3.33 13.49
N PRO A 40 -33.29 -4.54 13.32
CA PRO A 40 -33.40 -5.51 14.41
C PRO A 40 -32.07 -5.74 15.14
N PRO A 41 -32.07 -5.82 16.49
CA PRO A 41 -30.84 -5.93 17.28
C PRO A 41 -29.93 -7.10 16.89
N SER A 42 -30.52 -8.22 16.44
CA SER A 42 -29.76 -9.39 15.99
C SER A 42 -28.93 -9.10 14.73
N ILE A 43 -29.42 -8.25 13.84
CA ILE A 43 -28.71 -7.83 12.61
C ILE A 43 -27.61 -6.84 12.98
N VAL A 44 -27.90 -5.89 13.87
CA VAL A 44 -26.91 -4.92 14.35
C VAL A 44 -25.76 -5.63 15.07
N ALA A 45 -26.06 -6.57 15.97
CA ALA A 45 -25.04 -7.32 16.73
C ALA A 45 -24.07 -8.10 15.82
N PHE A 46 -24.55 -8.67 14.71
CA PHE A 46 -23.68 -9.34 13.75
C PHE A 46 -22.64 -8.38 13.14
N VAL A 47 -23.06 -7.17 12.80
CA VAL A 47 -22.19 -6.14 12.21
C VAL A 47 -21.27 -5.51 13.27
N GLU A 48 -21.75 -5.32 14.49
CA GLU A 48 -20.95 -4.81 15.61
C GLU A 48 -19.74 -5.71 15.90
N ASN A 49 -19.94 -7.04 15.96
CA ASN A 49 -18.84 -7.97 16.18
C ASN A 49 -17.72 -7.85 15.12
N ALA A 50 -18.10 -7.60 13.86
CA ALA A 50 -17.12 -7.37 12.80
C ALA A 50 -16.50 -5.95 12.88
N ALA A 51 -17.26 -4.97 13.37
CA ALA A 51 -16.81 -3.60 13.54
C ALA A 51 -15.76 -3.44 14.66
N GLU A 52 -15.78 -4.30 15.70
CA GLU A 52 -14.75 -4.32 16.75
C GLU A 52 -13.33 -4.49 16.16
N GLU A 53 -13.17 -5.32 15.13
CA GLU A 53 -11.88 -5.49 14.44
C GLU A 53 -11.55 -4.36 13.44
N GLY A 54 -12.36 -3.31 13.34
CA GLY A 54 -12.19 -2.25 12.35
C GLY A 54 -12.18 -0.83 12.91
N CYS A 55 -13.02 -0.58 13.91
CA CYS A 55 -13.25 0.75 14.50
C CYS A 55 -13.44 0.75 16.02
N ALA A 56 -12.91 -0.26 16.73
CA ALA A 56 -12.79 -0.17 18.18
C ALA A 56 -11.93 1.05 18.60
N PRO A 57 -12.21 1.69 19.76
CA PRO A 57 -11.55 2.94 20.17
C PRO A 57 -10.02 2.88 20.28
N GLU A 58 -9.46 1.71 20.58
CA GLU A 58 -8.02 1.47 20.71
C GLU A 58 -7.29 1.35 19.35
N LEU A 59 -8.04 1.18 18.27
CA LEU A 59 -7.50 1.08 16.91
C LEU A 59 -7.24 2.46 16.31
N MET A 60 -6.49 2.48 15.23
CA MET A 60 -6.34 3.66 14.38
C MET A 60 -7.73 4.21 14.01
N PRO A 61 -7.96 5.53 14.10
CA PRO A 61 -9.21 6.13 13.64
C PRO A 61 -9.55 5.68 12.22
N ILE A 62 -10.78 5.20 12.00
CA ILE A 62 -11.17 4.57 10.74
C ILE A 62 -10.94 5.48 9.52
N GLU A 63 -11.20 6.78 9.66
CA GLU A 63 -10.96 7.75 8.59
C GLU A 63 -9.47 7.88 8.23
N GLN A 64 -8.58 7.73 9.20
CA GLN A 64 -7.14 7.69 8.95
C GLN A 64 -6.74 6.40 8.23
N ALA A 65 -7.31 5.25 8.60
CA ALA A 65 -7.05 3.98 7.94
C ALA A 65 -7.54 4.00 6.48
N LYS A 66 -8.76 4.51 6.23
CA LYS A 66 -9.31 4.70 4.88
C LYS A 66 -8.45 5.64 4.03
N PHE A 67 -8.02 6.77 4.61
CA PHE A 67 -7.15 7.72 3.95
C PHE A 67 -5.82 7.07 3.54
N LEU A 68 -5.13 6.40 4.47
CA LEU A 68 -3.83 5.78 4.20
C LEU A 68 -3.95 4.65 3.18
N THR A 69 -4.97 3.80 3.30
CA THR A 69 -5.25 2.72 2.34
C THR A 69 -5.44 3.28 0.94
N SER A 70 -6.27 4.31 0.80
CA SER A 70 -6.51 4.98 -0.47
C SER A 70 -5.26 5.68 -1.00
N PHE A 71 -4.53 6.39 -0.14
CA PHE A 71 -3.30 7.09 -0.48
C PHE A 71 -2.26 6.15 -1.09
N TYR A 72 -1.97 5.03 -0.43
CA TYR A 72 -0.96 4.07 -0.92
C TYR A 72 -1.46 3.31 -2.15
N THR A 73 -2.71 2.87 -2.17
CA THR A 73 -3.28 2.13 -3.32
C THR A 73 -3.30 3.00 -4.57
N VAL A 74 -3.83 4.22 -4.49
CA VAL A 74 -3.94 5.13 -5.63
C VAL A 74 -2.56 5.53 -6.13
N ASN A 75 -1.61 5.85 -5.26
CA ASN A 75 -0.26 6.21 -5.71
C ASN A 75 0.51 5.02 -6.28
N PHE A 76 0.26 3.79 -5.78
CA PHE A 76 0.78 2.59 -6.40
C PHE A 76 0.26 2.44 -7.84
N LEU A 77 -1.06 2.50 -8.04
CA LEU A 77 -1.68 2.40 -9.37
C LEU A 77 -1.22 3.52 -10.30
N ARG A 78 -1.12 4.76 -9.82
CA ARG A 78 -0.56 5.89 -10.59
C ARG A 78 0.87 5.63 -11.06
N SER A 79 1.69 5.01 -10.21
CA SER A 79 3.10 4.72 -10.52
C SER A 79 3.30 3.51 -11.44
N THR A 80 2.35 2.58 -11.49
CA THR A 80 2.47 1.32 -12.25
C THR A 80 1.69 1.32 -13.55
N ILE A 81 0.41 1.66 -13.53
CA ILE A 81 -0.48 1.65 -14.70
C ILE A 81 -0.84 3.06 -15.18
N GLY A 82 -0.89 4.04 -14.27
CA GLY A 82 -1.25 5.42 -14.58
C GLY A 82 -0.13 6.27 -15.21
N ARG A 83 1.03 5.68 -15.51
CA ARG A 83 2.20 6.33 -16.15
C ARG A 83 2.70 7.60 -15.43
N ARG A 84 2.54 7.69 -14.10
CA ARG A 84 3.07 8.79 -13.28
C ARG A 84 4.22 8.29 -12.39
N PRO A 85 5.45 8.19 -12.90
CA PRO A 85 6.58 7.65 -12.14
C PRO A 85 6.90 8.47 -10.89
N SER A 86 6.61 9.77 -10.88
CA SER A 86 6.75 10.64 -9.71
C SER A 86 5.89 10.20 -8.51
N ALA A 87 4.76 9.51 -8.74
CA ALA A 87 3.93 8.99 -7.65
C ALA A 87 4.67 7.93 -6.80
N ARG A 88 5.74 7.33 -7.32
CA ARG A 88 6.58 6.40 -6.55
C ARG A 88 7.23 7.06 -5.35
N PHE A 89 7.56 8.35 -5.43
CA PHE A 89 8.15 9.09 -4.30
C PHE A 89 7.23 9.03 -3.08
N LEU A 90 5.92 9.13 -3.29
CA LEU A 90 4.89 9.08 -2.24
C LEU A 90 4.74 7.70 -1.59
N LEU A 91 5.27 6.64 -2.22
CA LEU A 91 5.29 5.28 -1.68
C LEU A 91 6.54 5.00 -0.85
N SER A 92 7.43 5.98 -0.66
CA SER A 92 8.71 5.75 -0.01
C SER A 92 8.61 5.79 1.53
N PRO A 93 9.47 5.05 2.23
CA PRO A 93 9.60 5.19 3.69
C PRO A 93 10.00 6.60 4.14
N LEU A 94 10.70 7.35 3.27
CA LEU A 94 11.08 8.75 3.55
C LEU A 94 9.86 9.65 3.69
N VAL A 95 8.91 9.55 2.77
CA VAL A 95 7.65 10.33 2.82
C VAL A 95 6.85 9.97 4.07
N ALA A 96 6.70 8.68 4.38
CA ALA A 96 6.02 8.24 5.60
C ALA A 96 6.64 8.88 6.85
N ARG A 97 7.98 8.94 6.92
CA ARG A 97 8.71 9.51 8.04
C ARG A 97 8.59 11.04 8.11
N LEU A 98 8.71 11.72 6.96
CA LEU A 98 8.64 13.18 6.86
C LEU A 98 7.28 13.70 7.32
N PHE A 99 6.20 13.04 6.88
CA PHE A 99 4.83 13.41 7.23
C PHE A 99 4.34 12.71 8.52
N ARG A 100 5.21 11.96 9.21
CA ARG A 100 4.87 11.20 10.44
C ARG A 100 3.61 10.34 10.28
N LEU A 101 3.47 9.70 9.12
CA LEU A 101 2.36 8.79 8.86
C LEU A 101 2.46 7.57 9.79
N PRO A 102 1.35 7.08 10.37
CA PRO A 102 1.36 5.93 11.28
C PRO A 102 1.43 4.61 10.50
N VAL A 103 2.48 4.44 9.71
CA VAL A 103 2.69 3.28 8.84
C VAL A 103 4.15 2.84 8.84
N ASP A 104 4.36 1.55 8.60
CA ASP A 104 5.67 0.99 8.29
C ASP A 104 5.69 0.57 6.81
N VAL A 105 6.60 1.18 6.05
CA VAL A 105 6.69 0.99 4.60
C VAL A 105 7.92 0.17 4.26
N PHE A 106 7.72 -0.89 3.50
CA PHE A 106 8.76 -1.77 2.98
C PHE A 106 8.69 -1.78 1.46
N GLU A 107 9.81 -1.44 0.83
CA GLU A 107 9.94 -1.52 -0.63
C GLU A 107 10.88 -2.67 -1.00
N LYS A 108 10.44 -3.50 -1.93
CA LYS A 108 11.30 -4.41 -2.66
C LYS A 108 11.67 -3.75 -3.99
N PRO A 109 12.95 -3.36 -4.17
CA PRO A 109 13.38 -2.72 -5.40
C PRO A 109 13.06 -3.62 -6.59
N ARG A 110 12.75 -3.00 -7.74
CA ARG A 110 12.77 -3.71 -9.02
C ARG A 110 14.12 -4.42 -9.11
N GLY A 111 14.11 -5.75 -9.22
CA GLY A 111 15.34 -6.51 -9.43
C GLY A 111 16.09 -5.86 -10.58
N HIS A 112 17.42 -5.75 -10.47
CA HIS A 112 18.21 -5.25 -11.59
C HIS A 112 17.85 -6.13 -12.80
N GLY A 113 17.24 -5.53 -13.83
CA GLY A 113 17.26 -6.14 -15.16
C GLY A 113 18.71 -6.45 -15.53
N PRO A 114 18.95 -7.37 -16.49
CA PRO A 114 20.30 -7.80 -16.83
C PRO A 114 21.18 -6.56 -16.98
N LYS A 115 22.32 -6.54 -16.26
CA LYS A 115 23.35 -5.53 -16.50
C LYS A 115 23.55 -5.52 -18.01
N ARG A 116 23.21 -4.42 -18.68
CA ARG A 116 23.67 -4.21 -20.06
C ARG A 116 25.18 -4.35 -19.95
N SER A 117 25.72 -5.49 -20.38
CA SER A 117 27.16 -5.64 -20.54
C SER A 117 27.57 -4.45 -21.36
N ALA A 118 28.47 -3.64 -20.81
CA ALA A 118 29.09 -2.57 -21.57
C ALA A 118 29.57 -3.22 -22.87
N ALA A 119 28.93 -2.83 -23.99
CA ALA A 119 29.42 -3.21 -25.29
C ALA A 119 30.83 -2.64 -25.34
N ARG A 120 31.82 -3.54 -25.34
CA ARG A 120 33.20 -3.20 -25.62
C ARG A 120 33.18 -2.56 -27.00
N VAL A 121 33.40 -1.25 -27.04
CA VAL A 121 33.70 -0.52 -28.28
C VAL A 121 34.89 -1.24 -28.88
N LYS A 122 34.69 -1.95 -30.00
CA LYS A 122 35.80 -2.33 -30.87
C LYS A 122 36.23 -1.04 -31.54
N GLU A 123 37.37 -0.50 -31.13
CA GLU A 123 38.12 0.42 -31.97
C GLU A 123 38.40 -0.29 -33.29
N SER A 124 37.88 0.26 -34.37
CA SER A 124 38.30 -0.09 -35.72
C SER A 124 39.65 0.59 -35.97
N GLU A 125 40.71 -0.21 -36.03
CA GLU A 125 41.99 0.22 -36.63
C GLU A 125 41.78 0.61 -38.10
N PRO A 126 42.48 1.65 -38.60
CA PRO A 126 42.43 2.02 -40.00
C PRO A 126 43.22 1.02 -40.84
N ALA A 127 42.65 0.64 -41.98
CA ALA A 127 43.35 -0.16 -42.98
C ALA A 127 44.55 0.62 -43.54
N VAL A 128 45.74 0.03 -43.43
CA VAL A 128 46.95 0.41 -44.17
C VAL A 128 47.33 -0.81 -45.00
N GLY A 129 47.35 -0.64 -46.33
CA GLY A 129 47.80 -1.65 -47.29
C GLY A 129 46.86 -1.78 -48.48
#